data_AF-A0A2T1EAI8-F1
#
_entry.id   AF-A0A2T1EAI8-F1
#
_cell.length_a   1.000
_cell.length_b   1.000
_cell.length_c   1.000
_cell.angle_alpha   90.00
_cell.angle_beta   90.00
_cell.angle_gamma   90.00
#
_symmetry.space_group_name_H-M   'P 1'
#
loop_
_entity.id
_entity.type
_entity.pdbx_description
1 polymer ?
#
loop_
_entity_poly.entity_id
_entity_poly.type
_entity_poly.pdbx_seq_one_letter_code
_entity_poly.pdbx_strand_id
1 'polypeptide(L)'
;MDYLFTPATQARLNTGNLIQPAAKTGKLLPAARDPVTGEFVEIAKIFYQSTTATLSDRGILGLLAQLAGGGPVQPLIAPVYVTLVPLQVAQSHQGFQKIYRMLNCLKINLAVMQATAAVIGIGAVSNTVLSAVNFDQVLKIREEAKHQKLKIKDGFIDLRHILKDEGVEVIQQIFKVAHDSNFEMHRQKLVNGYDLFSKAVKRCQSALTVPDLKLRNSEISGARDMLFEALKIYDDCSLLDGLSSAGKLRQMECVWAIDLAIGITFQLQRSYDTVISRLKELQSKIRQDIITVVKGCQSESELDFLFPEVTRILGHDLSVIEFWHQEVDWMQTLSAKEQHQLASLDKLSNDTLKTSVYTTFTVLAAEPSLYESLKQKSHFLSLRDQLAFAVSPKLRREYEFYVSQQAIATGYQALATSNWQEISDLTVANLYYFFQIREDSTENYPTEDELEMPSWHFPKTFNNELPCS
;
A
#
# COMPACT_ATOMS: atom_id res chain seq x y z
N MET A 1 8.36 -8.65 9.91
CA MET A 1 7.42 -8.11 10.90
C MET A 1 8.07 -8.29 12.24
N ASP A 2 8.47 -7.18 12.84
CA ASP A 2 9.17 -7.20 14.11
C ASP A 2 8.17 -6.84 15.20
N TYR A 3 7.96 -7.78 16.11
CA TYR A 3 7.09 -7.62 17.25
C TYR A 3 7.90 -6.94 18.36
N LEU A 4 7.53 -5.71 18.72
CA LEU A 4 8.15 -4.99 19.84
C LEU A 4 7.44 -5.32 21.13
N PHE A 5 8.09 -6.13 21.94
CA PHE A 5 7.71 -6.33 23.34
C PHE A 5 8.32 -5.24 24.22
N THR A 6 7.75 -5.04 25.41
CA THR A 6 8.40 -4.22 26.44
C THR A 6 9.81 -4.75 26.72
N PRO A 7 10.77 -3.89 27.12
CA PRO A 7 12.14 -4.34 27.39
C PRO A 7 12.21 -5.51 28.40
N ALA A 8 11.31 -5.52 29.39
CA ALA A 8 11.20 -6.60 30.38
C ALA A 8 10.75 -7.92 29.74
N THR A 9 9.72 -7.89 28.89
CA THR A 9 9.25 -9.08 28.17
C THR A 9 10.27 -9.54 27.13
N GLN A 10 10.91 -8.62 26.40
CA GLN A 10 11.95 -8.96 25.43
C GLN A 10 13.15 -9.64 26.11
N ALA A 11 13.59 -9.13 27.27
CA ALA A 11 14.65 -9.78 28.04
C ALA A 11 14.25 -11.21 28.46
N ARG A 12 13.00 -11.42 28.89
CA ARG A 12 12.49 -12.75 29.26
C ARG A 12 12.32 -13.70 28.08
N LEU A 13 11.98 -13.18 26.89
CA LEU A 13 11.99 -13.96 25.64
C LEU A 13 13.41 -14.40 25.28
N ASN A 14 14.38 -13.48 25.36
CA ASN A 14 15.79 -13.75 25.05
C ASN A 14 16.42 -14.78 26.00
N THR A 15 15.99 -14.82 27.26
CA THR A 15 16.45 -15.82 28.24
C THR A 15 15.64 -17.12 28.23
N GLY A 16 14.64 -17.26 27.36
CA GLY A 16 13.76 -18.44 27.28
C GLY A 16 12.75 -18.59 28.42
N ASN A 17 12.62 -17.58 29.29
CA ASN A 17 11.65 -17.58 30.39
C ASN A 17 10.22 -17.30 29.90
N LEU A 18 10.09 -16.70 28.72
CA LEU A 18 8.86 -16.59 27.96
C LEU A 18 9.13 -17.18 26.57
N ILE A 19 8.06 -17.63 25.92
CA ILE A 19 8.11 -18.09 24.53
C ILE A 19 7.21 -17.23 23.66
N GLN A 20 7.63 -17.02 22.42
CA GLN A 20 6.77 -16.46 21.38
C GLN A 20 6.12 -17.61 20.62
N PRO A 21 4.78 -17.75 20.63
CA PRO A 21 4.13 -18.83 19.94
C PRO A 21 4.21 -18.61 18.42
N ALA A 22 4.13 -19.70 17.66
CA ALA A 22 4.06 -19.66 16.20
C ALA A 22 2.66 -20.07 15.72
N ALA A 23 2.19 -19.43 14.65
CA ALA A 23 1.02 -19.86 13.89
C ALA A 23 1.25 -21.25 13.29
N LYS A 24 0.18 -21.89 12.78
CA LYS A 24 0.28 -23.14 12.02
C LYS A 24 1.21 -23.04 10.81
N THR A 25 1.38 -21.83 10.28
CA THR A 25 2.27 -21.51 9.16
C THR A 25 3.75 -21.40 9.57
N GLY A 26 4.10 -21.54 10.86
CA GLY A 26 5.45 -21.38 11.38
C GLY A 26 5.86 -19.92 11.63
N LYS A 27 5.03 -18.94 11.25
CA LYS A 27 5.27 -17.52 11.56
C LYS A 27 5.04 -17.22 13.03
N LEU A 28 5.95 -16.46 13.65
CA LEU A 28 5.81 -16.01 15.04
C LEU A 28 4.60 -15.08 15.21
N LEU A 29 3.99 -15.13 16.38
CA LEU A 29 2.77 -14.39 16.73
C LEU A 29 3.09 -13.17 17.60
N PRO A 30 2.26 -12.11 17.60
CA PRO A 30 2.46 -10.90 18.42
C PRO A 30 2.15 -11.12 19.91
N ALA A 31 2.53 -12.25 20.50
CA ALA A 31 2.25 -12.57 21.89
C ALA A 31 3.46 -13.21 22.58
N ALA A 32 3.64 -12.90 23.85
CA ALA A 32 4.56 -13.60 24.73
C ALA A 32 3.75 -14.48 25.68
N ARG A 33 4.18 -15.74 25.82
CA ARG A 33 3.51 -16.76 26.62
C ARG A 33 4.47 -17.28 27.69
N ASP A 34 3.94 -17.48 28.89
CA ASP A 34 4.65 -18.22 29.91
C ASP A 34 4.60 -19.73 29.58
N PRO A 35 5.75 -20.40 29.37
CA PRO A 35 5.78 -21.81 28.98
C PRO A 35 5.32 -22.75 30.11
N VAL A 36 5.34 -22.31 31.37
CA VAL A 36 4.95 -23.10 32.54
C VAL A 36 3.44 -23.01 32.79
N THR A 37 2.89 -21.81 32.81
CA THR A 37 1.44 -21.62 33.07
C THR A 37 0.60 -21.71 31.81
N GLY A 38 1.23 -21.55 30.65
CA GLY A 38 0.56 -21.47 29.37
C GLY A 38 -0.24 -20.18 29.18
N GLU A 39 -0.08 -19.17 30.03
CA GLU A 39 -0.83 -17.92 29.96
C GLU A 39 -0.12 -16.87 29.10
N PHE A 40 -0.91 -16.00 28.45
CA PHE A 40 -0.37 -14.83 27.77
C PHE A 40 0.08 -13.79 28.79
N VAL A 41 1.30 -13.28 28.59
CA VAL A 41 1.95 -12.30 29.46
C VAL A 41 1.91 -10.91 28.85
N GLU A 42 2.12 -10.82 27.54
CA GLU A 42 2.11 -9.55 26.82
C GLU A 42 1.69 -9.78 25.37
N ILE A 43 1.03 -8.77 24.80
CA ILE A 43 0.81 -8.63 23.37
C ILE A 43 1.80 -7.58 22.87
N ALA A 44 2.60 -7.94 21.86
CA ALA A 44 3.60 -7.04 21.31
C ALA A 44 2.96 -5.78 20.72
N LYS A 45 3.66 -4.66 20.85
CA LYS A 45 3.44 -3.51 19.98
C LYS A 45 3.99 -3.84 18.61
N ILE A 46 3.25 -3.49 17.58
CA ILE A 46 3.67 -3.76 16.20
C ILE A 46 4.64 -2.66 15.80
N PHE A 47 5.83 -3.04 15.35
CA PHE A 47 6.72 -2.15 14.63
C PHE A 47 6.74 -2.55 13.17
N TYR A 48 6.30 -1.63 12.33
CA TYR A 48 6.47 -1.77 10.90
C TYR A 48 7.93 -1.51 10.57
N GLN A 49 8.76 -2.54 10.64
CA GLN A 49 9.85 -2.63 9.66
C GLN A 49 9.21 -3.18 8.39
N SER A 50 9.28 -2.40 7.32
CA SER A 50 8.95 -2.88 5.98
C SER A 50 9.84 -4.09 5.69
N THR A 51 9.29 -5.28 5.87
CA THR A 51 9.96 -6.51 5.45
C THR A 51 9.83 -6.65 3.95
N THR A 52 10.70 -5.97 3.21
CA THR A 52 11.00 -6.29 1.82
C THR A 52 11.96 -7.48 1.81
N ALA A 53 11.46 -8.67 2.14
CA ALA A 53 12.20 -9.91 1.89
C ALA A 53 12.22 -10.28 0.40
N THR A 54 11.66 -9.44 -0.47
CA THR A 54 11.87 -9.50 -1.92
C THR A 54 11.76 -8.08 -2.44
N LEU A 55 12.89 -7.44 -2.69
CA LEU A 55 13.12 -6.38 -3.70
C LEU A 55 14.59 -5.98 -3.55
N SER A 56 15.45 -6.84 -4.12
CA SER A 56 16.91 -6.98 -3.98
C SER A 56 17.37 -7.54 -2.63
N ASP A 57 18.13 -8.62 -2.63
CA ASP A 57 18.82 -9.06 -1.41
C ASP A 57 19.97 -8.10 -1.01
N ARG A 58 20.02 -6.86 -1.55
CA ARG A 58 21.04 -5.82 -1.24
C ARG A 58 20.90 -4.43 -1.91
N GLY A 59 19.71 -3.93 -2.18
CA GLY A 59 19.49 -2.67 -2.92
C GLY A 59 18.47 -1.76 -2.25
N ILE A 60 18.95 -0.58 -1.85
CA ILE A 60 18.30 0.73 -1.61
C ILE A 60 16.87 0.75 -1.02
N LEU A 61 15.89 0.00 -1.52
CA LEU A 61 14.56 -0.18 -0.92
C LEU A 61 14.57 -0.86 0.45
N GLY A 62 15.47 -1.83 0.68
CA GLY A 62 15.71 -2.40 2.02
C GLY A 62 16.33 -1.38 2.99
N LEU A 63 17.07 -0.39 2.46
CA LEU A 63 17.63 0.72 3.23
C LEU A 63 16.58 1.81 3.50
N LEU A 64 15.62 2.00 2.59
CA LEU A 64 14.52 2.98 2.73
C LEU A 64 13.49 2.58 3.79
N ALA A 65 13.28 1.28 3.97
CA ALA A 65 12.54 0.74 5.10
C ALA A 65 13.22 1.01 6.46
N GLN A 66 14.56 1.10 6.49
CA GLN A 66 15.36 1.27 7.70
C GLN A 66 15.76 2.72 8.01
N LEU A 67 15.80 3.61 7.00
CA LEU A 67 16.27 5.00 7.16
C LEU A 67 15.18 6.06 7.10
N ALA A 68 13.94 5.65 6.88
CA ALA A 68 12.80 6.53 6.83
C ALA A 68 11.95 6.25 8.07
N GLY A 69 12.07 7.08 9.11
CA GLY A 69 10.98 7.28 10.07
C GLY A 69 10.23 8.54 9.68
N GLY A 70 8.86 8.60 9.64
CA GLY A 70 7.80 9.44 8.93
C GLY A 70 6.39 9.60 9.47
N GLY A 71 5.83 10.82 9.49
CA GLY A 71 4.69 11.18 10.35
C GLY A 71 3.33 10.67 9.97
N PRO A 72 2.24 10.94 10.74
CA PRO A 72 1.11 10.02 10.98
C PRO A 72 0.26 9.85 9.73
N VAL A 73 0.80 9.25 8.69
CA VAL A 73 0.06 9.00 7.47
C VAL A 73 -0.48 7.60 7.59
N GLN A 74 -1.78 7.54 7.80
CA GLN A 74 -2.50 6.29 7.79
C GLN A 74 -2.42 5.70 6.38
N PRO A 75 -2.19 4.39 6.24
CA PRO A 75 -2.40 3.70 4.97
C PRO A 75 -3.75 4.06 4.35
N LEU A 76 -3.79 3.96 3.02
CA LEU A 76 -5.01 4.08 2.23
C LEU A 76 -6.06 3.07 2.70
N ILE A 77 -5.58 1.89 3.05
CA ILE A 77 -6.27 0.87 3.82
C ILE A 77 -6.02 1.20 5.28
N ALA A 78 -6.85 2.07 5.86
CA ALA A 78 -6.76 2.52 7.25
C ALA A 78 -6.17 1.39 8.11
N PRO A 79 -5.06 1.62 8.83
CA PRO A 79 -4.24 0.55 9.36
C PRO A 79 -5.21 -0.26 10.17
N VAL A 80 -5.43 -1.48 9.69
CA VAL A 80 -6.36 -2.41 10.29
C VAL A 80 -5.66 -2.81 11.58
N TYR A 81 -5.66 -1.90 12.55
CA TYR A 81 -5.45 -2.17 13.95
C TYR A 81 -6.73 -2.86 14.44
N VAL A 82 -7.12 -3.93 13.73
CA VAL A 82 -7.55 -5.17 14.36
C VAL A 82 -6.31 -5.69 15.07
N THR A 83 -5.81 -4.94 16.06
CA THR A 83 -5.02 -5.53 17.11
C THR A 83 -5.97 -6.50 17.76
N LEU A 84 -5.74 -7.81 17.62
CA LEU A 84 -5.94 -8.81 18.66
C LEU A 84 -7.23 -8.84 19.51
N VAL A 85 -8.29 -8.22 19.05
CA VAL A 85 -9.54 -8.22 19.79
C VAL A 85 -10.74 -8.63 18.94
N PRO A 86 -10.72 -9.76 18.21
CA PRO A 86 -11.95 -10.33 17.66
C PRO A 86 -12.96 -10.71 18.75
N LEU A 87 -12.51 -11.03 19.98
CA LEU A 87 -13.43 -11.44 21.05
C LEU A 87 -14.15 -10.29 21.74
N GLN A 88 -13.47 -9.20 22.11
CA GLN A 88 -14.21 -8.07 22.70
C GLN A 88 -15.00 -7.30 21.64
N VAL A 89 -14.63 -7.35 20.36
CA VAL A 89 -15.44 -6.79 19.27
C VAL A 89 -16.87 -7.31 19.29
N ALA A 90 -17.13 -8.54 19.74
CA ALA A 90 -18.49 -9.06 19.82
C ALA A 90 -19.23 -8.70 21.13
N GLN A 91 -18.56 -8.19 22.16
CA GLN A 91 -19.10 -8.10 23.52
C GLN A 91 -18.69 -6.86 24.36
N SER A 92 -17.85 -5.95 23.85
CA SER A 92 -17.44 -4.74 24.58
C SER A 92 -17.63 -3.46 23.77
N HIS A 93 -18.01 -2.39 24.46
CA HIS A 93 -18.17 -1.05 23.89
C HIS A 93 -16.89 -0.55 23.20
N GLN A 94 -15.71 -0.86 23.74
CA GLN A 94 -14.42 -0.44 23.17
C GLN A 94 -14.09 -1.14 21.85
N GLY A 95 -14.44 -2.42 21.70
CA GLY A 95 -14.27 -3.16 20.45
C GLY A 95 -15.11 -2.56 19.31
N PHE A 96 -16.36 -2.20 19.60
CA PHE A 96 -17.23 -1.51 18.64
C PHE A 96 -16.69 -0.14 18.23
N GLN A 97 -16.13 0.64 19.16
CA GLN A 97 -15.53 1.95 18.85
C GLN A 97 -14.35 1.84 17.88
N LYS A 98 -13.50 0.80 18.01
CA LYS A 98 -12.39 0.55 17.06
C LYS A 98 -12.93 0.29 15.64
N ILE A 99 -13.99 -0.50 15.50
CA ILE A 99 -14.65 -0.78 14.21
C ILE A 99 -15.31 0.47 13.62
N TYR A 100 -15.96 1.29 14.45
CA TYR A 100 -16.57 2.53 13.98
C TYR A 100 -15.54 3.48 13.40
N ARG A 101 -14.39 3.62 14.06
CA ARG A 101 -13.28 4.44 13.55
C ARG A 101 -12.75 3.89 12.22
N MET A 102 -12.61 2.57 12.10
CA MET A 102 -12.14 1.92 10.87
C MET A 102 -13.11 2.13 9.70
N LEU A 103 -14.40 1.80 9.88
CA LEU A 103 -15.42 1.99 8.84
C LEU A 103 -15.59 3.47 8.45
N ASN A 104 -15.50 4.39 9.41
CA ASN A 104 -15.52 5.82 9.10
C ASN A 104 -14.26 6.28 8.37
N CYS A 105 -13.08 5.71 8.68
CA CYS A 105 -11.86 6.02 7.96
C CYS A 105 -11.96 5.55 6.49
N LEU A 106 -12.41 4.31 6.25
CA LEU A 106 -12.67 3.81 4.91
C LEU A 106 -13.67 4.70 4.15
N LYS A 107 -14.74 5.16 4.82
CA LYS A 107 -15.71 6.10 4.23
C LYS A 107 -15.08 7.44 3.81
N ILE A 108 -14.18 7.99 4.63
CA ILE A 108 -13.48 9.25 4.33
C ILE A 108 -12.51 9.03 3.16
N ASN A 109 -11.73 7.95 3.20
CA ASN A 109 -10.80 7.60 2.12
C ASN A 109 -11.54 7.40 0.81
N LEU A 110 -12.68 6.70 0.82
CA LEU A 110 -13.52 6.52 -0.37
C LEU A 110 -13.91 7.87 -1.00
N ALA A 111 -14.33 8.84 -0.18
CA ALA A 111 -14.68 10.18 -0.66
C ALA A 111 -13.49 10.96 -1.23
N VAL A 112 -12.31 10.85 -0.60
CA VAL A 112 -11.08 11.49 -1.08
C VAL A 112 -10.66 10.87 -2.42
N MET A 113 -10.60 9.53 -2.49
CA MET A 113 -10.17 8.80 -3.68
C MET A 113 -11.10 9.08 -4.86
N GLN A 114 -12.42 9.06 -4.63
CA GLN A 114 -13.42 9.45 -5.61
C GLN A 114 -13.24 10.89 -6.11
N ALA A 115 -12.99 11.86 -5.21
CA ALA A 115 -12.74 13.24 -5.59
C ALA A 115 -11.44 13.40 -6.40
N THR A 116 -10.38 12.70 -6.00
CA THR A 116 -9.11 12.73 -6.75
C THR A 116 -9.20 12.01 -8.09
N ALA A 117 -9.94 10.89 -8.18
CA ALA A 117 -10.22 10.19 -9.42
C ALA A 117 -10.97 11.09 -10.40
N ALA A 118 -11.95 11.85 -9.91
CA ALA A 118 -12.67 12.83 -10.72
C ALA A 118 -11.73 13.91 -11.27
N VAL A 119 -10.87 14.53 -10.44
CA VAL A 119 -9.95 15.58 -10.92
C VAL A 119 -8.91 15.03 -11.89
N ILE A 120 -8.27 13.92 -11.55
CA ILE A 120 -7.23 13.28 -12.37
C ILE A 120 -7.81 12.72 -13.67
N GLY A 121 -9.02 12.14 -13.59
CA GLY A 121 -9.75 11.58 -14.73
C GLY A 121 -10.21 12.67 -15.71
N ILE A 122 -10.73 13.78 -15.19
CA ILE A 122 -10.98 15.00 -15.97
C ILE A 122 -9.69 15.51 -16.65
N GLY A 123 -8.56 15.37 -15.96
CA GLY A 123 -7.23 15.79 -16.40
C GLY A 123 -6.55 14.93 -17.46
N ALA A 124 -7.10 13.77 -17.85
CA ALA A 124 -6.48 12.89 -18.86
C ALA A 124 -6.31 13.56 -20.25
N VAL A 125 -7.00 14.68 -20.49
CA VAL A 125 -6.88 15.49 -21.73
C VAL A 125 -5.75 16.53 -21.64
N SER A 126 -5.19 16.78 -20.45
CA SER A 126 -4.13 17.79 -20.23
C SER A 126 -3.15 17.36 -19.13
N ASN A 127 -1.90 17.03 -19.50
CA ASN A 127 -0.81 16.65 -18.57
C ASN A 127 -0.59 17.65 -17.41
N THR A 128 -1.05 18.90 -17.54
CA THR A 128 -1.01 19.96 -16.53
C THR A 128 -1.82 19.64 -15.26
N VAL A 129 -2.90 18.85 -15.34
CA VAL A 129 -3.77 18.54 -14.19
C VAL A 129 -3.18 17.43 -13.30
N LEU A 130 -2.35 16.54 -13.85
CA LEU A 130 -1.64 15.51 -13.08
C LEU A 130 -0.58 16.14 -12.16
N SER A 131 0.12 17.18 -12.64
CA SER A 131 1.09 17.94 -11.82
C SER A 131 0.41 18.70 -10.67
N ALA A 132 -0.85 19.09 -10.87
CA ALA A 132 -1.69 19.86 -9.95
C ALA A 132 -2.43 19.02 -8.88
N VAL A 133 -2.38 17.68 -8.99
CA VAL A 133 -2.89 16.74 -7.99
C VAL A 133 -1.82 15.69 -7.72
N ASN A 134 -0.66 16.16 -7.25
CA ASN A 134 0.45 15.27 -6.91
C ASN A 134 0.19 14.51 -5.60
N PHE A 135 1.07 13.57 -5.30
CA PHE A 135 0.99 12.72 -4.10
C PHE A 135 0.82 13.53 -2.80
N ASP A 136 1.63 14.57 -2.59
CA ASP A 136 1.61 15.37 -1.36
C ASP A 136 0.30 16.13 -1.17
N GLN A 137 -0.28 16.65 -2.25
CA GLN A 137 -1.60 17.30 -2.20
C GLN A 137 -2.69 16.30 -1.80
N VAL A 138 -2.66 15.08 -2.34
CA VAL A 138 -3.61 14.02 -1.95
C VAL A 138 -3.48 13.68 -0.47
N LEU A 139 -2.26 13.56 0.04
CA LEU A 139 -2.01 13.31 1.46
C LEU A 139 -2.55 14.44 2.35
N LYS A 140 -2.30 15.71 1.96
CA LYS A 140 -2.81 16.89 2.66
C LYS A 140 -4.35 16.89 2.73
N ILE A 141 -5.02 16.56 1.63
CA ILE A 141 -6.49 16.49 1.56
C ILE A 141 -7.03 15.39 2.48
N ARG A 142 -6.41 14.21 2.52
CA ARG A 142 -6.82 13.13 3.43
C ARG A 142 -6.73 13.58 4.88
N GLU A 143 -5.63 14.22 5.26
CA GLU A 143 -5.43 14.67 6.63
C GLU A 143 -6.40 15.79 7.03
N GLU A 144 -6.68 16.74 6.12
CA GLU A 144 -7.68 17.78 6.32
C GLU A 144 -9.12 17.19 6.43
N ALA A 145 -9.48 16.21 5.60
CA ALA A 145 -10.79 15.54 5.63
C ALA A 145 -11.02 14.74 6.91
N LYS A 146 -9.99 14.04 7.40
CA LYS A 146 -10.03 13.28 8.66
C LYS A 146 -10.31 14.16 9.86
N HIS A 147 -9.73 15.36 9.90
CA HIS A 147 -9.98 16.35 10.95
C HIS A 147 -11.32 17.09 10.79
N GLN A 148 -12.18 16.64 9.88
CA GLN A 148 -13.46 17.28 9.52
C GLN A 148 -13.28 18.74 9.08
N LYS A 149 -12.07 19.14 8.69
CA LYS A 149 -11.79 20.48 8.15
C LYS A 149 -12.34 20.63 6.73
N LEU A 150 -12.58 19.51 6.05
CA LEU A 150 -13.25 19.45 4.75
C LEU A 150 -14.64 18.84 4.89
N LYS A 151 -15.63 19.50 4.30
CA LYS A 151 -17.00 18.98 4.22
C LYS A 151 -17.09 17.97 3.08
N ILE A 152 -17.42 16.72 3.42
CA ILE A 152 -17.79 15.71 2.43
C ILE A 152 -19.28 15.87 2.14
N LYS A 153 -19.64 16.14 0.88
CA LYS A 153 -21.02 16.23 0.41
C LYS A 153 -21.21 15.24 -0.72
N ASP A 154 -22.21 14.36 -0.56
CA ASP A 154 -22.57 13.35 -1.58
C ASP A 154 -21.40 12.44 -2.01
N GLY A 155 -20.46 12.16 -1.09
CA GLY A 155 -19.26 11.37 -1.37
C GLY A 155 -18.13 12.12 -2.06
N PHE A 156 -18.28 13.43 -2.28
CA PHE A 156 -17.25 14.28 -2.85
C PHE A 156 -16.78 15.32 -1.85
N ILE A 157 -15.49 15.62 -1.92
CA ILE A 157 -14.90 16.82 -1.30
C ILE A 157 -14.97 17.94 -2.35
N ASP A 158 -15.16 19.18 -1.89
CA ASP A 158 -15.11 20.34 -2.80
C ASP A 158 -13.74 20.40 -3.50
N LEU A 159 -13.76 20.24 -4.82
CA LEU A 159 -12.56 20.22 -5.66
C LEU A 159 -11.76 21.53 -5.58
N ARG A 160 -12.39 22.65 -5.19
CA ARG A 160 -11.70 23.93 -4.96
C ARG A 160 -10.72 23.86 -3.80
N HIS A 161 -10.94 22.98 -2.82
CA HIS A 161 -9.96 22.74 -1.76
C HIS A 161 -8.77 21.90 -2.24
N ILE A 162 -9.00 21.03 -3.24
CA ILE A 162 -7.94 20.22 -3.87
C ILE A 162 -7.03 21.11 -4.69
N LEU A 163 -7.61 22.08 -5.41
CA LEU A 163 -6.92 22.95 -6.36
C LEU A 163 -6.56 24.33 -5.79
N LYS A 164 -6.54 24.49 -4.46
CA LYS A 164 -6.42 25.82 -3.81
C LYS A 164 -5.11 26.55 -4.13
N ASP A 165 -4.07 25.79 -4.44
CA ASP A 165 -2.73 26.27 -4.72
C ASP A 165 -2.45 26.34 -6.25
N GLU A 166 -3.45 26.04 -7.09
CA GLU A 166 -3.32 25.91 -8.54
C GLU A 166 -3.74 27.17 -9.31
N GLY A 167 -3.20 27.34 -10.52
CA GLY A 167 -3.52 28.45 -11.40
C GLY A 167 -5.00 28.46 -11.81
N VAL A 168 -5.59 29.66 -11.91
CA VAL A 168 -7.01 29.88 -12.27
C VAL A 168 -7.39 29.17 -13.58
N GLU A 169 -6.44 29.07 -14.52
CA GLU A 169 -6.61 28.41 -15.82
C GLU A 169 -6.80 26.89 -15.70
N VAL A 170 -6.05 26.23 -14.81
CA VAL A 170 -6.17 24.78 -14.50
C VAL A 170 -7.51 24.50 -13.85
N ILE A 171 -7.90 25.34 -12.90
CA ILE A 171 -9.20 25.27 -12.22
C ILE A 171 -10.34 25.41 -13.24
N GLN A 172 -10.26 26.38 -14.15
CA GLN A 172 -11.27 26.60 -15.18
C GLN A 172 -11.39 25.43 -16.16
N GLN A 173 -10.27 24.82 -16.57
CA GLN A 173 -10.29 23.63 -17.43
C GLN A 173 -10.99 22.45 -16.74
N ILE A 174 -10.68 22.19 -15.47
CA ILE A 174 -11.30 21.10 -14.71
C ILE A 174 -12.81 21.32 -14.59
N PHE A 175 -13.23 22.54 -14.23
CA PHE A 175 -14.66 22.84 -14.12
C PHE A 175 -15.37 22.84 -15.47
N LYS A 176 -14.71 23.14 -16.59
CA LYS A 176 -15.32 23.08 -17.92
C LYS A 176 -15.65 21.64 -18.34
N VAL A 177 -14.75 20.68 -18.08
CA VAL A 177 -14.98 19.25 -18.35
C VAL A 177 -15.98 18.64 -17.37
N ALA A 178 -16.06 19.15 -16.15
CA ALA A 178 -17.07 18.71 -15.18
C ALA A 178 -18.53 18.98 -15.61
N HIS A 179 -18.76 19.80 -16.65
CA HIS A 179 -20.08 20.01 -17.26
C HIS A 179 -20.40 19.04 -18.42
N ASP A 180 -19.52 18.08 -18.70
CA ASP A 180 -19.79 17.00 -19.66
C ASP A 180 -20.89 16.07 -19.12
N SER A 181 -21.88 15.73 -19.95
CA SER A 181 -23.02 14.91 -19.56
C SER A 181 -22.63 13.49 -19.14
N ASN A 182 -21.58 12.92 -19.72
CA ASN A 182 -21.06 11.60 -19.34
C ASN A 182 -20.35 11.67 -17.98
N PHE A 183 -19.60 12.75 -17.73
CA PHE A 183 -18.99 12.97 -16.44
C PHE A 183 -20.05 13.13 -15.33
N GLU A 184 -21.10 13.92 -15.55
CA GLU A 184 -22.18 14.08 -14.57
C GLU A 184 -22.95 12.77 -14.34
N MET A 185 -23.16 11.97 -15.40
CA MET A 185 -23.75 10.64 -15.27
C MET A 185 -22.87 9.70 -14.40
N HIS A 186 -21.57 9.66 -14.65
CA HIS A 186 -20.62 8.88 -13.84
C HIS A 186 -20.56 9.38 -12.39
N ARG A 187 -20.54 10.70 -12.21
CA ARG A 187 -20.62 11.34 -10.91
C ARG A 187 -21.87 10.91 -10.15
N GLN A 188 -23.04 10.92 -10.80
CA GLN A 188 -24.29 10.52 -10.15
C GLN A 188 -24.30 9.03 -9.77
N LYS A 189 -23.74 8.13 -10.61
CA LYS A 189 -23.53 6.72 -10.24
C LYS A 189 -22.70 6.61 -8.96
N LEU A 190 -21.57 7.33 -8.89
CA LEU A 190 -20.67 7.33 -7.73
C LEU A 190 -21.31 7.93 -6.46
N VAL A 191 -22.12 8.98 -6.58
CA VAL A 191 -22.94 9.49 -5.47
C VAL A 191 -23.82 8.39 -4.88
N ASN A 192 -24.51 7.63 -5.75
CA ASN A 192 -25.38 6.55 -5.32
C ASN A 192 -24.60 5.41 -4.64
N GLY A 193 -23.44 5.04 -5.18
CA GLY A 193 -22.55 4.05 -4.57
C GLY A 193 -22.06 4.50 -3.18
N TYR A 194 -21.65 5.76 -3.04
CA TYR A 194 -21.22 6.32 -1.76
C TYR A 194 -22.34 6.36 -0.72
N ASP A 195 -23.57 6.69 -1.13
CA ASP A 195 -24.73 6.68 -0.24
C ASP A 195 -25.04 5.26 0.27
N LEU A 196 -24.98 4.25 -0.60
CA LEU A 196 -25.08 2.83 -0.20
C LEU A 196 -24.00 2.45 0.82
N PHE A 197 -22.73 2.80 0.56
CA PHE A 197 -21.64 2.56 1.49
C PHE A 197 -21.88 3.26 2.84
N SER A 198 -22.31 4.52 2.81
CA SER A 198 -22.59 5.31 4.01
C SER A 198 -23.74 4.73 4.83
N LYS A 199 -24.80 4.25 4.17
CA LYS A 199 -25.93 3.55 4.81
C LYS A 199 -25.48 2.22 5.41
N ALA A 200 -24.65 1.45 4.71
CA ALA A 200 -24.08 0.21 5.22
C ALA A 200 -23.27 0.43 6.50
N VAL A 201 -22.40 1.45 6.53
CA VAL A 201 -21.61 1.81 7.72
C VAL A 201 -22.53 2.17 8.90
N LYS A 202 -23.56 2.99 8.67
CA LYS A 202 -24.55 3.35 9.71
C LYS A 202 -25.35 2.13 10.21
N ARG A 203 -25.70 1.21 9.30
CA ARG A 203 -26.41 -0.02 9.62
C ARG A 203 -25.54 -0.96 10.46
N CYS A 204 -24.29 -1.17 10.08
CA CYS A 204 -23.29 -1.87 10.89
C CYS A 204 -23.16 -1.24 12.28
N GLN A 205 -23.05 0.09 12.36
CA GLN A 205 -22.99 0.81 13.64
C GLN A 205 -24.20 0.53 14.53
N SER A 206 -25.40 0.56 13.95
CA SER A 206 -26.63 0.28 14.68
C SER A 206 -26.69 -1.19 15.12
N ALA A 207 -26.31 -2.13 14.25
CA ALA A 207 -26.31 -3.56 14.53
C ALA A 207 -25.48 -3.92 15.77
N LEU A 208 -24.32 -3.29 15.95
CA LEU A 208 -23.44 -3.56 17.08
C LEU A 208 -24.03 -3.14 18.44
N THR A 209 -25.07 -2.29 18.44
CA THR A 209 -25.81 -1.93 19.67
C THR A 209 -26.91 -2.93 20.02
N VAL A 210 -27.27 -3.84 19.11
CA VAL A 210 -28.35 -4.82 19.29
C VAL A 210 -27.89 -5.96 20.21
N PRO A 211 -28.54 -6.22 21.36
CA PRO A 211 -28.15 -7.30 22.26
C PRO A 211 -28.40 -8.69 21.69
N ASP A 212 -29.51 -8.87 20.98
CA ASP A 212 -29.89 -10.14 20.36
C ASP A 212 -28.92 -10.50 19.22
N LEU A 213 -28.24 -11.64 19.36
CA LEU A 213 -27.19 -12.05 18.43
C LEU A 213 -27.74 -12.37 17.03
N LYS A 214 -28.95 -12.93 16.95
CA LYS A 214 -29.55 -13.32 15.66
C LYS A 214 -29.95 -12.08 14.86
N LEU A 215 -30.59 -11.11 15.50
CA LEU A 215 -30.96 -9.83 14.92
C LEU A 215 -29.73 -9.00 14.57
N ARG A 216 -28.72 -8.94 15.46
CA ARG A 216 -27.43 -8.30 15.16
C ARG A 216 -26.80 -8.88 13.89
N ASN A 217 -26.73 -10.20 13.78
CA ASN A 217 -26.15 -10.86 12.62
C ASN A 217 -26.97 -10.58 11.35
N SER A 218 -28.30 -10.58 11.44
CA SER A 218 -29.18 -10.20 10.33
C SER A 218 -28.93 -8.77 9.85
N GLU A 219 -28.76 -7.81 10.77
CA GLU A 219 -28.46 -6.42 10.43
C GLU A 219 -27.07 -6.25 9.80
N ILE A 220 -26.07 -7.00 10.27
CA ILE A 220 -24.73 -7.03 9.66
C ILE A 220 -24.79 -7.61 8.24
N SER A 221 -25.56 -8.67 8.02
CA SER A 221 -25.77 -9.24 6.68
C SER A 221 -26.45 -8.23 5.76
N GLY A 222 -27.51 -7.56 6.22
CA GLY A 222 -28.17 -6.52 5.43
C GLY A 222 -27.30 -5.29 5.14
N ALA A 223 -26.31 -4.99 6.00
CA ALA A 223 -25.30 -3.98 5.70
C ALA A 223 -24.28 -4.48 4.65
N ARG A 224 -23.90 -5.75 4.72
CA ARG A 224 -23.03 -6.39 3.72
C ARG A 224 -23.66 -6.40 2.34
N ASP A 225 -24.96 -6.66 2.22
CA ASP A 225 -25.66 -6.62 0.94
C ASP A 225 -25.58 -5.22 0.29
N MET A 226 -25.73 -4.16 1.09
CA MET A 226 -25.53 -2.78 0.62
C MET A 226 -24.09 -2.51 0.17
N LEU A 227 -23.09 -3.11 0.83
CA LEU A 227 -21.68 -2.99 0.41
C LEU A 227 -21.43 -3.73 -0.91
N PHE A 228 -22.05 -4.88 -1.15
CA PHE A 228 -21.95 -5.57 -2.44
C PHE A 228 -22.61 -4.77 -3.57
N GLU A 229 -23.75 -4.12 -3.32
CA GLU A 229 -24.36 -3.22 -4.29
C GLU A 229 -23.49 -1.98 -4.55
N ALA A 230 -22.88 -1.41 -3.52
CA ALA A 230 -21.89 -0.34 -3.70
C ALA A 230 -20.69 -0.84 -4.52
N LEU A 231 -20.14 -2.01 -4.21
CA LEU A 231 -19.01 -2.60 -4.92
C LEU A 231 -19.32 -2.74 -6.41
N LYS A 232 -20.50 -3.26 -6.76
CA LYS A 232 -20.95 -3.40 -8.15
C LYS A 232 -20.98 -2.07 -8.91
N ILE A 233 -21.33 -0.97 -8.23
CA ILE A 233 -21.29 0.36 -8.82
C ILE A 233 -19.85 0.81 -9.06
N TYR A 234 -18.96 0.67 -8.09
CA TYR A 234 -17.57 1.15 -8.23
C TYR A 234 -16.71 0.27 -9.14
N ASP A 235 -17.01 -1.03 -9.25
CA ASP A 235 -16.31 -2.00 -10.10
C ASP A 235 -16.90 -2.04 -11.54
N ASP A 236 -17.82 -1.13 -11.87
CA ASP A 236 -18.34 -0.96 -13.23
C ASP A 236 -17.23 -0.42 -14.14
N CYS A 237 -16.77 -1.25 -15.09
CA CYS A 237 -15.72 -0.88 -16.05
C CYS A 237 -16.03 0.39 -16.84
N SER A 238 -17.31 0.75 -17.04
CA SER A 238 -17.67 2.00 -17.73
C SER A 238 -17.21 3.24 -16.98
N LEU A 239 -16.97 3.14 -15.66
CA LEU A 239 -16.39 4.22 -14.87
C LEU A 239 -14.88 4.38 -15.08
N LEU A 240 -14.21 3.36 -15.66
CA LEU A 240 -12.78 3.36 -15.95
C LEU A 240 -12.46 3.87 -17.36
N ASP A 241 -13.48 3.94 -18.23
CA ASP A 241 -13.33 4.38 -19.61
C ASP A 241 -12.97 5.87 -19.66
N GLY A 242 -11.89 6.18 -20.39
CA GLY A 242 -11.37 7.55 -20.51
C GLY A 242 -10.53 8.02 -19.32
N LEU A 243 -10.35 7.23 -18.26
CA LEU A 243 -9.43 7.57 -17.18
C LEU A 243 -7.97 7.30 -17.56
N SER A 244 -7.09 8.22 -17.13
CA SER A 244 -5.64 8.02 -17.06
C SER A 244 -5.29 6.84 -16.14
N SER A 245 -4.08 6.30 -16.22
CA SER A 245 -3.65 5.22 -15.32
C SER A 245 -3.70 5.65 -13.85
N ALA A 246 -3.35 6.90 -13.56
CA ALA A 246 -3.50 7.49 -12.23
C ALA A 246 -4.97 7.55 -11.77
N GLY A 247 -5.90 7.92 -12.67
CA GLY A 247 -7.33 7.91 -12.39
C GLY A 247 -7.87 6.50 -12.14
N LYS A 248 -7.45 5.52 -12.95
CA LYS A 248 -7.79 4.11 -12.79
C LYS A 248 -7.32 3.56 -11.44
N LEU A 249 -6.09 3.91 -11.03
CA LEU A 249 -5.58 3.53 -9.70
C LEU A 249 -6.51 4.02 -8.60
N ARG A 250 -6.90 5.31 -8.61
CA ARG A 250 -7.82 5.88 -7.61
C ARG A 250 -9.19 5.21 -7.59
N GLN A 251 -9.71 4.84 -8.76
CA GLN A 251 -10.99 4.12 -8.83
C GLN A 251 -10.86 2.70 -8.28
N MET A 252 -9.79 1.98 -8.60
CA MET A 252 -9.50 0.64 -8.06
C MET A 252 -9.32 0.69 -6.54
N GLU A 253 -8.66 1.72 -6.03
CA GLU A 253 -8.52 1.98 -4.60
C GLU A 253 -9.89 2.10 -3.89
N CYS A 254 -10.90 2.73 -4.52
CA CYS A 254 -12.28 2.74 -4.03
C CYS A 254 -12.88 1.33 -3.93
N VAL A 255 -12.70 0.52 -4.97
CA VAL A 255 -13.15 -0.89 -5.01
C VAL A 255 -12.51 -1.68 -3.86
N TRP A 256 -11.19 -1.56 -3.67
CA TRP A 256 -10.47 -2.24 -2.58
C TRP A 256 -10.98 -1.83 -1.19
N ALA A 257 -11.27 -0.54 -0.98
CA ALA A 257 -11.81 -0.04 0.29
C ALA A 257 -13.19 -0.63 0.62
N ILE A 258 -14.05 -0.80 -0.38
CA ILE A 258 -15.35 -1.45 -0.21
C ILE A 258 -15.17 -2.94 0.10
N ASP A 259 -14.23 -3.60 -0.56
CA ASP A 259 -13.93 -5.01 -0.34
C ASP A 259 -13.43 -5.30 1.08
N LEU A 260 -12.60 -4.41 1.61
CA LEU A 260 -12.17 -4.44 3.02
C LEU A 260 -13.35 -4.25 3.98
N ALA A 261 -14.25 -3.30 3.69
CA ALA A 261 -15.47 -3.11 4.47
C ALA A 261 -16.33 -4.37 4.51
N ILE A 262 -16.44 -5.08 3.40
CA ILE A 262 -17.11 -6.39 3.33
C ILE A 262 -16.38 -7.40 4.23
N GLY A 263 -15.05 -7.50 4.14
CA GLY A 263 -14.24 -8.36 5.01
C GLY A 263 -14.48 -8.10 6.51
N ILE A 264 -14.60 -6.83 6.90
CA ILE A 264 -14.91 -6.43 8.28
C ILE A 264 -16.26 -7.01 8.70
N THR A 265 -17.30 -6.95 7.86
CA THR A 265 -18.61 -7.53 8.22
C THR A 265 -18.56 -9.04 8.46
N PHE A 266 -17.73 -9.78 7.72
CA PHE A 266 -17.53 -11.23 7.97
C PHE A 266 -16.79 -11.45 9.29
N GLN A 267 -15.81 -10.62 9.60
CA GLN A 267 -15.13 -10.67 10.89
C GLN A 267 -16.08 -10.39 12.06
N LEU A 268 -17.01 -9.44 11.94
CA LEU A 268 -18.02 -9.17 12.97
C LEU A 268 -18.89 -10.38 13.28
N GLN A 269 -19.15 -11.22 12.27
CA GLN A 269 -19.89 -12.47 12.39
C GLN A 269 -19.01 -13.68 12.72
N ARG A 270 -17.70 -13.47 12.94
CA ARG A 270 -16.69 -14.51 13.22
C ARG A 270 -16.54 -15.57 12.11
N SER A 271 -16.84 -15.19 10.87
CA SER A 271 -16.66 -16.04 9.68
C SER A 271 -15.21 -16.00 9.20
N TYR A 272 -14.27 -16.45 10.04
CA TYR A 272 -12.82 -16.27 9.83
C TYR A 272 -12.30 -16.90 8.53
N ASP A 273 -12.79 -18.08 8.13
CA ASP A 273 -12.40 -18.70 6.86
C ASP A 273 -12.75 -17.81 5.65
N THR A 274 -13.92 -17.18 5.70
CA THR A 274 -14.36 -16.23 4.68
C THR A 274 -13.50 -14.97 4.70
N VAL A 275 -13.14 -14.45 5.87
CA VAL A 275 -12.23 -13.30 5.99
C VAL A 275 -10.88 -13.63 5.35
N ILE A 276 -10.30 -14.79 5.67
CA ILE A 276 -9.02 -15.24 5.10
C ILE A 276 -9.10 -15.34 3.58
N SER A 277 -10.14 -15.97 3.02
CA SER A 277 -10.33 -16.09 1.57
C SER A 277 -10.36 -14.71 0.91
N ARG A 278 -11.18 -13.80 1.45
CA ARG A 278 -11.32 -12.45 0.91
C ARG A 278 -10.03 -11.64 0.99
N LEU A 279 -9.27 -11.74 2.07
CA LEU A 279 -7.99 -11.03 2.19
C LEU A 279 -6.97 -11.55 1.18
N LYS A 280 -6.93 -12.86 0.91
CA LYS A 280 -6.08 -13.44 -0.14
C LYS A 280 -6.52 -12.99 -1.53
N GLU A 281 -7.82 -13.00 -1.81
CA GLU A 281 -8.39 -12.53 -3.07
C GLU A 281 -8.07 -11.05 -3.29
N LEU A 282 -8.28 -10.20 -2.28
CA LEU A 282 -7.97 -8.78 -2.34
C LEU A 282 -6.48 -8.51 -2.56
N GLN A 283 -5.61 -9.24 -1.86
CA GLN A 283 -4.16 -9.17 -2.05
C GLN A 283 -3.75 -9.52 -3.49
N SER A 284 -4.39 -10.52 -4.10
CA SER A 284 -4.17 -10.90 -5.50
C SER A 284 -4.70 -9.81 -6.45
N LYS A 285 -5.91 -9.31 -6.19
CA LYS A 285 -6.56 -8.27 -6.97
C LYS A 285 -5.74 -6.98 -6.98
N ILE A 286 -5.27 -6.49 -5.84
CA ILE A 286 -4.42 -5.29 -5.75
C ILE A 286 -3.18 -5.45 -6.64
N ARG A 287 -2.50 -6.60 -6.58
CA ARG A 287 -1.32 -6.86 -7.40
C ARG A 287 -1.66 -6.85 -8.90
N GLN A 288 -2.74 -7.51 -9.30
CA GLN A 288 -3.17 -7.54 -10.70
C GLN A 288 -3.60 -6.17 -11.22
N ASP A 289 -4.33 -5.42 -10.41
CA ASP A 289 -4.78 -4.07 -10.70
C ASP A 289 -3.58 -3.12 -10.86
N ILE A 290 -2.57 -3.21 -9.98
CA ILE A 290 -1.31 -2.44 -10.10
C ILE A 290 -0.59 -2.76 -11.41
N ILE A 291 -0.43 -4.04 -11.78
CA ILE A 291 0.21 -4.42 -13.06
C ILE A 291 -0.55 -3.78 -14.23
N THR A 292 -1.88 -3.79 -14.18
CA THR A 292 -2.74 -3.23 -15.23
C THR A 292 -2.53 -1.72 -15.35
N VAL A 293 -2.51 -1.01 -14.22
CA VAL A 293 -2.27 0.45 -14.15
C VAL A 293 -0.87 0.81 -14.63
N VAL A 294 0.16 0.12 -14.15
CA VAL A 294 1.56 0.38 -14.50
C VAL A 294 1.79 0.16 -15.99
N LYS A 295 1.28 -0.93 -16.57
CA LYS A 295 1.38 -1.19 -18.02
C LYS A 295 0.61 -0.16 -18.86
N GLY A 296 -0.51 0.34 -18.34
CA GLY A 296 -1.31 1.37 -18.98
C GLY A 296 -0.71 2.78 -18.92
N CYS A 297 0.34 3.01 -18.13
CA CYS A 297 0.97 4.33 -17.97
C CYS A 297 1.68 4.74 -19.27
N GLN A 298 1.30 5.92 -19.79
CA GLN A 298 1.74 6.41 -21.10
C GLN A 298 2.66 7.63 -21.02
N SER A 299 2.78 8.26 -19.86
CA SER A 299 3.58 9.50 -19.71
C SER A 299 4.37 9.56 -18.42
N GLU A 300 5.47 10.33 -18.44
CA GLU A 300 6.26 10.62 -17.24
C GLU A 300 5.44 11.31 -16.15
N SER A 301 4.54 12.23 -16.51
CA SER A 301 3.69 12.93 -15.54
C SER A 301 2.72 11.99 -14.82
N GLU A 302 2.20 10.95 -15.50
CA GLU A 302 1.44 9.89 -14.83
C GLU A 302 2.34 9.07 -13.91
N LEU A 303 3.57 8.75 -14.34
CA LEU A 303 4.51 7.97 -13.53
C LEU A 303 4.98 8.73 -12.28
N ASP A 304 5.14 10.06 -12.36
CA ASP A 304 5.46 10.93 -11.22
C ASP A 304 4.43 10.81 -10.10
N PHE A 305 3.17 10.55 -10.46
CA PHE A 305 2.10 10.27 -9.51
C PHE A 305 2.06 8.80 -9.10
N LEU A 306 2.14 7.88 -10.07
CA LEU A 306 1.94 6.45 -9.84
C LEU A 306 3.07 5.83 -9.02
N PHE A 307 4.32 6.24 -9.25
CA PHE A 307 5.47 5.64 -8.60
C PHE A 307 5.40 5.72 -7.06
N PRO A 308 5.30 6.93 -6.44
CA PRO A 308 5.20 7.01 -4.99
C PRO A 308 3.96 6.29 -4.44
N GLU A 309 2.81 6.38 -5.12
CA GLU A 309 1.58 5.71 -4.66
C GLU A 309 1.69 4.18 -4.72
N VAL A 310 2.18 3.63 -5.82
CA VAL A 310 2.34 2.18 -5.98
C VAL A 310 3.37 1.65 -5.00
N THR A 311 4.51 2.34 -4.83
CA THR A 311 5.51 1.96 -3.83
C THR A 311 4.91 1.93 -2.43
N ARG A 312 4.10 2.93 -2.07
CA ARG A 312 3.39 2.97 -0.78
C ARG A 312 2.37 1.84 -0.65
N ILE A 313 1.58 1.54 -1.68
CA ILE A 313 0.60 0.45 -1.64
C ILE A 313 1.30 -0.89 -1.42
N LEU A 314 2.39 -1.14 -2.14
CA LEU A 314 3.15 -2.39 -2.05
C LEU A 314 3.89 -2.53 -0.72
N GLY A 315 4.57 -1.47 -0.26
CA GLY A 315 5.36 -1.50 0.97
C GLY A 315 4.50 -1.45 2.24
N HIS A 316 3.39 -0.73 2.20
CA HIS A 316 2.58 -0.43 3.38
C HIS A 316 1.20 -1.10 3.34
N ASP A 317 0.36 -0.81 2.33
CA ASP A 317 -1.05 -1.23 2.35
C ASP A 317 -1.21 -2.76 2.26
N LEU A 318 -0.45 -3.42 1.37
CA LEU A 318 -0.42 -4.89 1.29
C LEU A 318 0.10 -5.52 2.58
N SER A 319 1.10 -4.91 3.23
CA SER A 319 1.63 -5.36 4.51
C SER A 319 0.56 -5.33 5.62
N VAL A 320 -0.32 -4.31 5.61
CA VAL A 320 -1.46 -4.21 6.53
C VAL A 320 -2.51 -5.30 6.27
N ILE A 321 -2.80 -5.61 5.01
CA ILE A 321 -3.75 -6.69 4.67
C ILE A 321 -3.17 -8.05 5.07
N GLU A 322 -1.89 -8.28 4.80
CA GLU A 322 -1.21 -9.51 5.18
C GLU A 322 -1.11 -9.67 6.70
N PHE A 323 -0.94 -8.56 7.44
CA PHE A 323 -1.07 -8.56 8.89
C PHE A 323 -2.45 -9.06 9.33
N TRP A 324 -3.50 -8.44 8.79
CA TRP A 324 -4.87 -8.79 9.14
C TRP A 324 -5.16 -10.28 8.83
N HIS A 325 -4.66 -10.77 7.70
CA HIS A 325 -4.75 -12.18 7.33
C HIS A 325 -4.08 -13.09 8.37
N GLN A 326 -2.85 -12.77 8.79
CA GLN A 326 -2.11 -13.52 9.82
C GLN A 326 -2.79 -13.49 11.19
N GLU A 327 -3.35 -12.34 11.58
CA GLU A 327 -4.09 -12.20 12.83
C GLU A 327 -5.34 -13.10 12.85
N VAL A 328 -6.08 -13.13 11.75
CA VAL A 328 -7.28 -13.98 11.65
C VAL A 328 -6.91 -15.46 11.66
N ASP A 329 -5.85 -15.85 10.93
CA ASP A 329 -5.32 -17.23 10.93
C ASP A 329 -4.88 -17.68 12.33
N TRP A 330 -4.15 -16.83 13.05
CA TRP A 330 -3.77 -17.09 14.43
C TRP A 330 -4.98 -17.23 15.36
N MET A 331 -5.96 -16.34 15.23
CA MET A 331 -7.15 -16.38 16.10
C MET A 331 -7.90 -17.70 15.98
N GLN A 332 -7.85 -18.36 14.83
CA GLN A 332 -8.41 -19.71 14.64
C GLN A 332 -7.60 -20.82 15.33
N THR A 333 -6.35 -20.58 15.73
CA THR A 333 -5.54 -21.56 16.47
C THR A 333 -5.76 -21.51 17.98
N LEU A 334 -6.43 -20.48 18.49
CA LEU A 334 -6.61 -20.25 19.92
C LEU A 334 -7.81 -21.03 20.47
N SER A 335 -7.64 -21.64 21.65
CA SER A 335 -8.73 -22.21 22.43
C SER A 335 -9.65 -21.12 22.99
N ALA A 336 -10.89 -21.47 23.36
CA ALA A 336 -11.83 -20.54 23.99
C ALA A 336 -11.25 -19.89 25.27
N LYS A 337 -10.42 -20.63 26.03
CA LYS A 337 -9.73 -20.12 27.22
C LYS A 337 -8.71 -19.05 26.87
N GLU A 338 -7.84 -19.32 25.90
CA GLU A 338 -6.82 -18.38 25.41
C GLU A 338 -7.45 -17.12 24.80
N GLN A 339 -8.54 -17.31 24.06
CA GLN A 339 -9.37 -16.24 23.53
C GLN A 339 -9.95 -15.35 24.66
N HIS A 340 -10.38 -15.93 25.78
CA HIS A 340 -10.83 -15.17 26.95
C HIS A 340 -9.67 -14.45 27.67
N GLN A 341 -8.50 -15.09 27.79
CA GLN A 341 -7.31 -14.50 28.42
C GLN A 341 -6.82 -13.26 27.66
N LEU A 342 -6.81 -13.31 26.31
CA LEU A 342 -6.51 -12.14 25.49
C LEU A 342 -7.50 -11.00 25.71
N ALA A 343 -8.79 -11.32 25.83
CA ALA A 343 -9.82 -10.33 26.11
C ALA A 343 -9.66 -9.67 27.51
N SER A 344 -9.02 -10.32 28.47
CA SER A 344 -8.72 -9.73 29.78
C SER A 344 -7.44 -8.88 29.83
N LEU A 345 -6.41 -9.24 29.05
CA LEU A 345 -5.13 -8.51 29.01
C LEU A 345 -5.30 -7.06 28.51
N ASP A 346 -6.16 -6.83 27.52
CA ASP A 346 -6.38 -5.49 26.96
C ASP A 346 -7.02 -4.54 28.01
N LYS A 347 -7.85 -5.06 28.93
CA LYS A 347 -8.50 -4.26 29.99
C LYS A 347 -7.49 -3.71 31.02
N LEU A 348 -6.35 -4.38 31.22
CA LEU A 348 -5.29 -3.93 32.13
C LEU A 348 -4.41 -2.83 31.51
N SER A 349 -4.38 -2.68 30.18
CA SER A 349 -3.49 -1.74 29.49
C SER A 349 -4.01 -0.29 29.40
N ASN A 350 -5.14 0.01 30.07
CA ASN A 350 -5.93 1.24 29.92
C ASN A 350 -5.16 2.56 30.17
N ASP A 351 -4.06 2.55 30.92
CA ASP A 351 -3.25 3.76 31.16
C ASP A 351 -2.06 3.93 30.22
N THR A 352 -1.62 2.88 29.51
CA THR A 352 -0.38 2.92 28.70
C THR A 352 -0.67 3.03 27.19
N LEU A 353 -1.90 2.78 26.74
CA LEU A 353 -2.31 2.94 25.34
C LEU A 353 -2.64 4.38 24.94
N LYS A 354 -2.72 5.32 25.89
CA LYS A 354 -2.88 6.75 25.57
C LYS A 354 -1.65 7.38 24.92
N THR A 355 -0.50 6.70 24.92
CA THR A 355 0.79 7.33 24.59
C THR A 355 1.75 6.47 23.78
N SER A 356 1.31 5.38 23.12
CA SER A 356 2.23 4.56 22.29
C SER A 356 2.10 4.75 20.79
N VAL A 357 1.48 5.85 20.33
CA VAL A 357 1.62 6.33 18.95
C VAL A 357 2.65 7.47 18.95
N TYR A 358 3.83 7.21 19.51
CA TYR A 358 5.04 7.98 19.18
C TYR A 358 5.78 7.13 18.15
N THR A 359 5.50 7.35 16.87
CA THR A 359 6.25 8.26 16.01
C THR A 359 7.68 7.80 15.75
N THR A 360 7.94 7.42 14.50
CA THR A 360 9.08 8.04 13.82
C THR A 360 8.47 8.76 12.64
N PHE A 361 8.64 10.09 12.56
CA PHE A 361 7.76 11.05 11.86
C PHE A 361 8.37 11.86 10.65
N THR A 362 9.51 11.44 10.08
CA THR A 362 10.32 11.96 8.90
C THR A 362 10.37 11.24 7.45
N VAL A 363 9.70 10.11 7.09
CA VAL A 363 9.68 9.26 5.84
C VAL A 363 9.21 9.96 4.59
N LEU A 364 8.19 10.82 4.70
CA LEU A 364 7.67 11.50 3.52
C LEU A 364 8.74 12.36 2.83
N ALA A 365 9.80 12.75 3.54
CA ALA A 365 10.93 13.46 2.94
C ALA A 365 11.83 12.56 2.07
N ALA A 366 11.77 11.23 2.21
CA ALA A 366 12.68 10.30 1.53
C ALA A 366 12.08 9.64 0.26
N GLU A 367 10.77 9.40 0.19
CA GLU A 367 10.11 8.80 -1.00
C GLU A 367 10.28 9.65 -2.27
N PRO A 368 10.07 10.99 -2.25
CA PRO A 368 10.34 11.83 -3.42
C PRO A 368 11.83 11.79 -3.82
N SER A 369 12.75 11.72 -2.85
CA SER A 369 14.19 11.73 -3.11
C SER A 369 14.68 10.46 -3.83
N LEU A 370 14.09 9.29 -3.56
CA LEU A 370 14.40 8.06 -4.28
C LEU A 370 13.90 8.14 -5.71
N TYR A 371 12.64 8.51 -5.89
CA TYR A 371 12.03 8.58 -7.21
C TYR A 371 12.80 9.54 -8.12
N GLU A 372 13.13 10.73 -7.61
CA GLU A 372 13.95 11.70 -8.35
C GLU A 372 15.35 11.15 -8.69
N SER A 373 15.98 10.41 -7.76
CA SER A 373 17.28 9.77 -8.06
C SER A 373 17.18 8.70 -9.13
N LEU A 374 16.12 7.89 -9.12
CA LEU A 374 15.89 6.85 -10.12
C LEU A 374 15.52 7.45 -11.47
N LYS A 375 14.69 8.50 -11.48
CA LYS A 375 14.30 9.27 -12.66
C LYS A 375 15.51 9.89 -13.37
N GLN A 376 16.47 10.43 -12.62
CA GLN A 376 17.73 10.94 -13.19
C GLN A 376 18.61 9.85 -13.83
N LYS A 377 18.43 8.58 -13.47
CA LYS A 377 19.27 7.45 -13.87
C LYS A 377 18.58 6.49 -14.84
N SER A 378 17.32 6.72 -15.19
CA SER A 378 16.51 5.76 -15.95
C SER A 378 15.73 6.44 -17.06
N HIS A 379 15.53 5.72 -18.15
CA HIS A 379 14.48 6.07 -19.10
C HIS A 379 13.09 5.82 -18.49
N PHE A 380 12.09 6.62 -18.87
CA PHE A 380 10.70 6.49 -18.44
C PHE A 380 10.18 5.05 -18.45
N LEU A 381 10.36 4.34 -19.57
CA LEU A 381 9.85 2.97 -19.73
C LEU A 381 10.55 1.98 -18.78
N SER A 382 11.84 2.18 -18.53
CA SER A 382 12.59 1.39 -17.55
C SER A 382 12.05 1.62 -16.14
N LEU A 383 11.82 2.87 -15.77
CA LEU A 383 11.31 3.24 -14.45
C LEU A 383 9.90 2.70 -14.21
N ARG A 384 9.05 2.72 -15.23
CA ARG A 384 7.72 2.11 -15.22
C ARG A 384 7.81 0.60 -14.98
N ASP A 385 8.70 -0.10 -15.68
CA ASP A 385 8.81 -1.55 -15.57
C ASP A 385 9.46 -2.02 -14.27
N GLN A 386 10.31 -1.18 -13.65
CA GLN A 386 10.80 -1.42 -12.29
C GLN A 386 9.64 -1.54 -11.28
N LEU A 387 8.58 -0.73 -11.40
CA LEU A 387 7.36 -0.91 -10.58
C LEU A 387 6.66 -2.25 -10.88
N ALA A 388 6.65 -2.67 -12.14
CA ALA A 388 6.03 -3.93 -12.53
C ALA A 388 6.81 -5.14 -11.98
N PHE A 389 8.15 -5.06 -11.85
CA PHE A 389 8.96 -6.11 -11.24
C PHE A 389 8.61 -6.35 -9.78
N ALA A 390 8.30 -5.29 -9.03
CA ALA A 390 7.89 -5.37 -7.63
C ALA A 390 6.61 -6.20 -7.41
N VAL A 391 5.80 -6.35 -8.47
CA VAL A 391 4.54 -7.10 -8.43
C VAL A 391 4.62 -8.42 -9.19
N SER A 392 5.42 -8.47 -10.26
CA SER A 392 5.60 -9.64 -11.12
C SER A 392 7.08 -10.01 -11.22
N PRO A 393 7.59 -10.87 -10.32
CA PRO A 393 8.96 -11.40 -10.41
C PRO A 393 9.20 -12.16 -11.73
N LYS A 394 8.15 -12.68 -12.36
CA LYS A 394 8.23 -13.35 -13.66
C LYS A 394 8.69 -12.38 -14.76
N LEU A 395 8.15 -11.15 -14.77
CA LEU A 395 8.52 -10.13 -15.75
C LEU A 395 10.00 -9.76 -15.64
N ARG A 396 10.51 -9.63 -14.41
CA ARG A 396 11.94 -9.39 -14.16
C ARG A 396 12.81 -10.50 -14.78
N ARG A 397 12.43 -11.77 -14.56
CA ARG A 397 13.14 -12.93 -15.14
C ARG A 397 13.09 -12.96 -16.65
N GLU A 398 11.98 -12.55 -17.26
CA GLU A 398 11.88 -12.41 -18.71
C GLU A 398 12.88 -11.37 -19.25
N TYR A 399 13.09 -10.26 -18.51
CA TYR A 399 14.08 -9.23 -18.89
C TYR A 399 15.50 -9.72 -18.68
N GLU A 400 15.82 -10.38 -17.56
CA GLU A 400 17.13 -11.00 -17.31
C GLU A 400 17.51 -11.98 -18.42
N PHE A 401 16.56 -12.82 -18.84
CA PHE A 401 16.76 -13.77 -19.93
C PHE A 401 17.05 -13.05 -21.24
N TYR A 402 16.24 -12.05 -21.60
CA TYR A 402 16.46 -11.27 -22.83
C TYR A 402 17.83 -10.57 -22.81
N VAL A 403 18.18 -9.88 -21.73
CA VAL A 403 19.47 -9.18 -21.58
C VAL A 403 20.64 -10.15 -21.70
N SER A 404 20.53 -11.36 -21.12
CA SER A 404 21.56 -12.40 -21.25
C SER A 404 21.74 -12.85 -22.71
N GLN A 405 20.64 -13.06 -23.44
CA GLN A 405 20.69 -13.45 -24.85
C GLN A 405 21.33 -12.35 -25.70
N GLN A 406 21.01 -11.09 -25.43
CA GLN A 406 21.55 -9.96 -26.17
C GLN A 406 23.03 -9.72 -25.87
N ALA A 407 23.45 -9.84 -24.61
CA ALA A 407 24.86 -9.75 -24.24
C ALA A 407 25.72 -10.78 -24.99
N ILE A 408 25.23 -12.03 -25.13
CA ILE A 408 25.90 -13.07 -25.92
C ILE A 408 25.93 -12.70 -27.40
N ALA A 409 24.78 -12.31 -27.98
CA ALA A 409 24.65 -12.03 -29.41
C ALA A 409 25.51 -10.84 -29.86
N THR A 410 25.70 -9.84 -28.99
CA THR A 410 26.46 -8.62 -29.28
C THR A 410 27.91 -8.67 -28.81
N GLY A 411 28.31 -9.73 -28.09
CA GLY A 411 29.68 -9.93 -27.65
C GLY A 411 30.10 -9.15 -26.41
N TYR A 412 29.16 -8.62 -25.61
CA TYR A 412 29.45 -7.91 -24.36
C TYR A 412 29.95 -8.86 -23.26
N GLN A 413 31.24 -9.14 -23.25
CA GLN A 413 31.86 -10.06 -22.30
C GLN A 413 31.84 -9.54 -20.85
N ALA A 414 31.71 -8.24 -20.65
CA ALA A 414 31.62 -7.61 -19.33
C ALA A 414 30.27 -7.88 -18.62
N LEU A 415 29.21 -8.23 -19.37
CA LEU A 415 27.92 -8.59 -18.80
C LEU A 415 27.91 -10.09 -18.49
N ALA A 416 28.14 -10.43 -17.23
CA ALA A 416 28.00 -11.81 -16.78
C ALA A 416 26.56 -12.30 -17.02
N THR A 417 26.42 -13.47 -17.66
CA THR A 417 25.11 -14.09 -17.94
C THR A 417 24.52 -14.83 -16.72
N SER A 418 25.11 -14.64 -15.55
CA SER A 418 24.76 -15.26 -14.28
C SER A 418 24.70 -14.23 -13.15
N ASN A 419 24.19 -14.63 -11.97
CA ASN A 419 24.06 -13.79 -10.77
C ASN A 419 23.12 -12.58 -10.90
N TRP A 420 22.17 -12.62 -11.83
CA TRP A 420 21.11 -11.61 -11.98
C TRP A 420 20.28 -11.31 -10.72
N GLN A 421 20.29 -12.21 -9.74
CA GLN A 421 19.64 -11.99 -8.44
C GLN A 421 20.31 -10.88 -7.61
N GLU A 422 21.61 -10.66 -7.77
CA GLU A 422 22.38 -9.61 -7.08
C GLU A 422 22.31 -8.26 -7.80
N ILE A 423 21.88 -8.26 -9.06
CA ILE A 423 21.77 -7.07 -9.89
C ILE A 423 20.50 -6.30 -9.54
N SER A 424 20.60 -4.97 -9.47
CA SER A 424 19.44 -4.13 -9.13
C SER A 424 18.38 -4.14 -10.24
N ASP A 425 17.11 -3.94 -9.87
CA ASP A 425 15.99 -3.80 -10.80
C ASP A 425 16.21 -2.65 -11.79
N LEU A 426 16.80 -1.55 -11.31
CA LEU A 426 17.25 -0.41 -12.11
C LEU A 426 18.17 -0.86 -13.25
N THR A 427 19.20 -1.64 -12.93
CA THR A 427 20.18 -2.11 -13.90
C THR A 427 19.53 -3.06 -14.91
N VAL A 428 18.72 -4.02 -14.46
CA VAL A 428 18.04 -4.97 -15.35
C VAL A 428 17.12 -4.25 -16.34
N ALA A 429 16.29 -3.32 -15.86
CA ALA A 429 15.36 -2.59 -16.70
C ALA A 429 16.08 -1.64 -17.68
N ASN A 430 17.12 -0.93 -17.23
CA ASN A 430 17.91 -0.07 -18.11
C ASN A 430 18.65 -0.86 -19.20
N LEU A 431 19.24 -2.02 -18.87
CA LEU A 431 19.89 -2.88 -19.86
C LEU A 431 18.90 -3.42 -20.89
N TYR A 432 17.70 -3.82 -20.45
CA TYR A 432 16.65 -4.27 -21.35
C TYR A 432 16.32 -3.20 -22.40
N TYR A 433 16.05 -1.97 -21.96
CA TYR A 433 15.73 -0.88 -22.88
C TYR A 433 16.93 -0.41 -23.72
N PHE A 434 18.15 -0.49 -23.18
CA PHE A 434 19.37 -0.24 -23.96
C PHE A 434 19.46 -1.19 -25.17
N PHE A 435 19.20 -2.49 -24.99
CA PHE A 435 19.23 -3.45 -26.08
C PHE A 435 18.03 -3.29 -27.03
N GLN A 436 16.83 -3.06 -26.52
CA GLN A 436 15.64 -2.82 -27.36
C GLN A 436 15.82 -1.61 -28.29
N ILE A 437 16.30 -0.48 -27.76
CA ILE A 437 16.52 0.73 -28.57
C ILE A 437 17.57 0.48 -29.66
N ARG A 438 18.59 -0.34 -29.38
CA ARG A 438 19.62 -0.71 -30.37
C ARG A 438 19.10 -1.65 -31.45
N GLU A 439 18.20 -2.57 -31.13
CA GLU A 439 17.54 -3.40 -32.14
C GLU A 439 16.66 -2.57 -33.08
N ASP A 440 15.99 -1.53 -32.55
CA ASP A 440 15.11 -0.65 -33.33
C ASP A 440 15.87 0.43 -34.12
N SER A 441 17.09 0.80 -33.69
CA SER A 441 17.93 1.74 -34.42
C SER A 441 18.69 1.05 -35.55
N THR A 442 18.46 1.46 -36.81
CA THR A 442 19.24 1.00 -37.98
C THR A 442 20.67 1.54 -38.04
N GLU A 443 21.15 2.20 -36.99
CA GLU A 443 22.49 2.78 -36.93
C GLU A 443 23.49 1.79 -36.34
N ASN A 444 24.59 1.55 -37.08
CA ASN A 444 25.77 0.86 -36.57
C ASN A 444 26.37 1.71 -35.45
N TYR A 445 26.07 1.37 -34.21
CA TYR A 445 26.78 1.92 -33.06
C TYR A 445 28.18 1.32 -32.99
N PRO A 446 29.19 2.13 -32.61
CA PRO A 446 30.55 1.64 -32.49
C PRO A 446 30.64 0.44 -31.56
N THR A 447 31.42 -0.57 -31.94
CA THR A 447 31.78 -1.70 -31.06
C THR A 447 32.58 -1.19 -29.86
N GLU A 448 32.76 -1.99 -28.80
CA GLU A 448 33.60 -1.59 -27.65
C GLU A 448 35.01 -1.14 -28.07
N ASP A 449 35.51 -1.64 -29.21
CA ASP A 449 36.79 -1.24 -29.81
C ASP A 449 36.77 0.14 -30.49
N GLU A 450 35.59 0.67 -30.81
CA GLU A 450 35.38 1.92 -31.56
C GLU A 450 34.92 3.08 -30.66
N LEU A 451 34.58 2.83 -29.40
CA LEU A 451 34.39 3.86 -28.40
C LEU A 451 35.78 4.30 -27.88
N GLU A 452 36.26 5.48 -28.30
CA GLU A 452 37.40 6.11 -27.63
C GLU A 452 37.07 6.22 -26.13
N MET A 453 37.73 5.39 -25.31
CA MET A 453 37.61 5.47 -23.87
C MET A 453 37.90 6.91 -23.45
N PRO A 454 37.00 7.59 -22.73
CA PRO A 454 37.33 8.86 -22.10
C PRO A 454 38.60 8.61 -21.29
N SER A 455 39.64 9.43 -21.50
CA SER A 455 40.88 9.32 -20.75
C SER A 455 40.57 9.64 -19.28
N TRP A 456 40.18 8.64 -18.51
CA TRP A 456 40.10 8.73 -17.07
C TRP A 456 41.52 8.85 -16.56
N HIS A 457 41.96 10.09 -16.34
CA HIS A 457 43.17 10.36 -15.58
C HIS A 457 42.94 9.90 -14.13
N PHE A 458 43.26 8.65 -13.85
CA PHE A 458 43.48 8.21 -12.48
C PHE A 458 44.70 8.99 -11.93
N PRO A 459 44.56 9.72 -10.81
CA PRO A 459 45.71 10.30 -10.14
C PRO A 459 46.69 9.19 -9.79
N LYS A 460 47.95 9.36 -10.15
CA LYS A 460 49.03 8.42 -9.81
C LYS A 460 49.05 8.22 -8.29
N THR A 461 48.84 6.97 -7.90
CA THR A 461 49.20 6.31 -6.64
C THR A 461 50.00 7.16 -5.64
N PHE A 462 49.42 7.40 -4.46
CA PHE A 462 50.20 7.70 -3.25
C PHE A 462 50.97 6.43 -2.86
N ASN A 463 52.28 6.45 -3.09
CA ASN A 463 53.22 5.53 -2.45
C ASN A 463 53.15 5.77 -0.94
N ASN A 464 52.51 4.86 -0.20
CA ASN A 464 52.77 4.69 1.21
C ASN A 464 53.87 3.64 1.37
N GLU A 465 55.11 4.13 1.33
CA GLU A 465 56.23 3.45 1.96
C GLU A 465 55.99 3.43 3.48
N LEU A 466 55.75 2.25 4.04
CA LEU A 466 55.92 2.00 5.47
C LEU A 466 57.38 1.55 5.67
N PRO A 467 58.20 2.26 6.47
CA PRO A 467 59.52 1.75 6.82
C PRO A 467 59.39 0.72 7.95
N CYS A 468 60.06 -0.41 7.78
CA CYS A 468 60.36 -1.33 8.86
C CYS A 468 61.20 -0.62 9.94
N SER A 469 60.72 -0.67 11.19
CA SER A 469 61.49 -0.63 12.44
C SER A 469 60.64 -1.24 13.53
#